data_AF-A0A895YI02-F1
#
_entry.id   AF-A0A895YI02-F1
#
_cell.length_a   1.000
_cell.length_b   1.000
_cell.length_c   1.000
_cell.angle_alpha   90.00
_cell.angle_beta   90.00
_cell.angle_gamma   90.00
#
_symmetry.space_group_name_H-M   'P 1'
#
loop_
_entity.id
_entity.type
_entity.pdbx_description
1 polymer ?
#
loop_
_entity_poly.entity_id
_entity_poly.type
_entity_poly.pdbx_seq_one_letter_code
_entity_poly.pdbx_strand_id
1 'polypeptide(L)' 'MQTPHRVGKQLLLPPYAGTWSARRGAYRVLYEIDDQRSVVTVTAVEYRGDVYRSR' A
#
# COMPACT_ATOMS: atom_id res chain seq x y z
N MET A 1 -15.47 9.73 5.37
CA MET A 1 -14.81 8.66 6.13
C MET A 1 -14.20 7.67 5.14
N GLN A 2 -12.87 7.61 5.05
CA GLN A 2 -12.19 6.68 4.12
C GLN A 2 -12.20 5.27 4.72
N THR A 3 -12.74 4.29 4.01
CA THR A 3 -12.68 2.87 4.40
C THR A 3 -11.38 2.26 3.88
N PRO A 4 -10.48 1.76 4.74
CA PRO A 4 -9.14 1.30 4.35
C PRO A 4 -9.15 0.16 3.32
N HIS A 5 -10.17 -0.70 3.35
CA HIS A 5 -10.41 -1.76 2.37
C HIS A 5 -10.73 -1.26 0.96
N ARG A 6 -11.20 -0.01 0.80
CA ARG A 6 -11.65 0.53 -0.49
C ARG A 6 -10.55 1.29 -1.24
N VAL A 7 -9.43 1.60 -0.57
CA VAL A 7 -8.38 2.48 -1.12
C VAL A 7 -7.22 1.72 -1.76
N GLY A 8 -7.17 0.40 -1.62
CA GLY A 8 -6.05 -0.42 -2.06
C GLY A 8 -6.42 -1.77 -2.67
N LYS A 9 -5.44 -2.37 -3.36
CA LYS A 9 -5.52 -3.74 -3.85
C LYS A 9 -4.66 -4.64 -2.97
N GLN A 10 -5.19 -5.78 -2.58
CA GLN A 10 -4.45 -6.80 -1.85
C GLN A 10 -3.35 -7.39 -2.76
N LEU A 11 -2.14 -7.49 -2.22
CA LEU A 11 -1.04 -8.21 -2.84
C LEU A 11 -1.21 -9.70 -2.51
N LEU A 12 -1.30 -10.50 -3.57
CA LEU A 12 -1.57 -11.94 -3.47
C LEU A 12 -0.31 -12.79 -3.65
N LEU A 13 0.82 -12.18 -4.02
CA LEU A 13 2.07 -12.88 -4.31
C LEU A 13 3.04 -12.79 -3.11
N PRO A 14 3.67 -13.91 -2.71
CA PRO A 14 4.77 -13.89 -1.75
C PRO A 14 5.92 -12.99 -2.23
N PRO A 15 6.67 -12.32 -1.33
CA PRO A 15 6.57 -12.36 0.13
C PRO A 15 5.49 -11.45 0.73
N TYR A 16 4.67 -10.78 -0.07
CA TYR A 16 3.73 -9.74 0.37
C TYR A 16 2.28 -10.22 0.49
N ALA A 17 2.07 -11.54 0.58
CA ALA A 17 0.75 -12.12 0.72
C ALA A 17 0.10 -11.61 2.03
N GLY A 18 -1.00 -10.86 1.91
CA GLY A 18 -1.68 -10.23 3.04
C GLY A 18 -1.43 -8.73 3.20
N THR A 19 -0.49 -8.17 2.44
CA THR A 19 -0.26 -6.72 2.40
C THR A 19 -1.19 -6.05 1.38
N TRP A 20 -1.60 -4.81 1.66
CA TRP A 20 -2.41 -3.96 0.80
C TRP A 20 -1.56 -2.85 0.20
N SER A 21 -1.86 -2.45 -1.03
CA SER A 21 -1.23 -1.30 -1.67
C SER A 21 -2.25 -0.23 -2.04
N ALA A 22 -2.05 0.99 -1.55
CA ALA A 22 -2.82 2.18 -1.95
C ALA A 22 -1.96 3.17 -2.72
N ARG A 23 -2.60 3.94 -3.59
CA ARG A 23 -1.96 5.01 -4.37
C ARG A 23 -2.43 6.36 -3.87
N ARG A 24 -1.48 7.23 -3.53
CA ARG A 24 -1.74 8.62 -3.16
C ARG A 24 -0.84 9.52 -4.00
N GLY A 25 -1.41 10.10 -5.06
CA GLY A 25 -0.63 10.87 -6.04
C GLY A 25 0.50 10.02 -6.65
N ALA A 26 1.73 10.55 -6.59
CA ALA A 26 2.94 9.88 -7.08
C ALA A 26 3.51 8.82 -6.13
N TYR A 27 2.90 8.59 -4.98
CA TYR A 27 3.36 7.63 -3.98
C TYR A 27 2.54 6.35 -3.99
N ARG A 28 3.22 5.24 -3.67
CA ARG A 28 2.63 3.96 -3.30
C ARG A 28 2.84 3.73 -1.82
N VAL A 29 1.78 3.34 -1.13
CA VAL A 29 1.83 2.99 0.29
C VAL A 29 1.51 1.51 0.41
N LEU A 30 2.38 0.76 1.07
CA LEU A 30 2.14 -0.62 1.47
C LEU A 30 1.71 -0.62 2.94
N TYR A 31 0.64 -1.33 3.23
CA TYR A 31 0.07 -1.40 4.57
C TYR A 31 -0.59 -2.74 4.85
N GLU A 32 -0.74 -3.07 6.11
CA GLU A 32 -1.46 -4.24 6.60
C GLU A 32 -2.67 -3.78 7.40
N ILE A 33 -3.74 -4.56 7.38
CA ILE A 33 -4.97 -4.28 8.14
C ILE A 33 -5.13 -5.39 9.17
N ASP A 34 -5.20 -4.99 10.45
CA ASP A 34 -5.68 -5.85 11.53
C ASP A 34 -7.11 -5.44 11.84
N ASP A 35 -8.07 -6.21 11.33
CA ASP A 35 -9.51 -5.96 11.52
C ASP A 35 -9.95 -6.15 12.97
N GLN A 36 -9.31 -7.06 13.71
CA GLN A 36 -9.68 -7.34 15.11
C GLN A 36 -9.36 -6.15 16.00
N ARG A 37 -8.25 -5.46 15.71
CA ARG A 37 -7.81 -4.28 16.46
C ARG A 37 -8.21 -2.97 15.78
N SER A 38 -8.77 -3.02 14.58
CA SER A 38 -9.03 -1.85 13.73
C SER A 38 -7.78 -0.99 13.51
N VAL A 39 -6.63 -1.64 13.31
CA VAL A 39 -5.32 -0.98 13.13
C VAL A 39 -4.85 -1.14 11.70
N VAL A 40 -4.26 -0.06 11.16
CA VAL A 40 -3.58 -0.06 9.87
C VAL A 40 -2.09 0.20 10.08
N THR A 41 -1.25 -0.78 9.74
CA THR A 41 0.20 -0.67 9.87
C THR A 41 0.81 -0.34 8.52
N VAL A 42 1.49 0.80 8.39
CA VAL A 42 2.19 1.17 7.15
C VAL A 42 3.59 0.54 7.16
N THR A 43 3.86 -0.36 6.22
CA THR A 43 5.12 -1.10 6.15
C THR A 43 6.12 -0.43 5.21
N ALA A 44 5.66 0.24 4.16
CA ALA A 44 6.52 1.00 3.27
C ALA A 44 5.78 2.16 2.57
N VAL A 45 6.52 3.21 2.24
CA VAL A 45 6.07 4.31 1.38
C VAL A 45 7.12 4.52 0.29
N GLU A 46 6.71 4.33 -0.96
CA GLU A 46 7.58 4.41 -2.12
C GLU A 46 7.15 5.57 -3.04
N TYR A 47 8.13 6.29 -3.58
CA TYR A 47 7.89 7.29 -4.61
C TYR A 47 8.04 6.67 -6.01
N ARG A 48 7.02 6.83 -6.87
CA ARG A 48 7.01 6.22 -8.21
C ARG A 48 7.75 7.07 -9.26
N GLY A 49 8.34 8.20 -8.90
CA GLY A 49 9.04 9.06 -9.86
C GLY A 49 10.40 8.54 -10.35
N ASP A 50 10.83 7.35 -9.95
CA ASP A 50 12.04 6.72 -10.48
C ASP A 50 11.83 6.03 -11.86
N VAL A 51 10.63 6.14 -12.45
CA VAL A 51 10.33 5.61 -13.80
C VAL A 51 10.71 6.60 -14.92
N TYR A 52 11.01 7.87 -14.60
CA TYR A 52 11.35 8.90 -15.59
C TYR A 52 12.78 9.44 -15.49
N ARG A 53 13.66 8.84 -14.67
CA ARG A 53 15.09 9.19 -14.71
C ARG A 53 15.77 8.42 -15.85
N SER A 54 15.44 8.82 -17.08
CA SER A 54 16.27 8.52 -18.25
C SER A 54 17.67 9.06 -17.96
N ARG A 55 18.68 8.18 -18.03
CA ARG A 55 20.07 8.61 -18.13
C ARG A 55 20.35 9.05 -19.56
#